data_AF-A0A7J4K8A0-F1
#
_entry.id   AF-A0A7J4K8A0-F1
#
_cell.length_a   1.000
_cell.length_b   1.000
_cell.length_c   1.000
_cell.angle_alpha   90.00
_cell.angle_beta   90.00
_cell.angle_gamma   90.00
#
_symmetry.space_group_name_H-M   'P 1'
#
loop_
_entity.id
_entity.type
_entity.pdbx_description
1 polymer ?
#
loop_
_entity_poly.entity_id
_entity_poly.type
_entity_poly.pdbx_seq_one_letter_code
_entity_poly.pdbx_strand_id
1 'polypeptide(L)'
;MESNIRKNILDLSYNKYLQYLNACIVLFFTYLIGILIAFLTKQLSYSNNTDMIIFFAISVMFLVIMLSSFIHVKSKMKNIIIEIESL
;
A
#
# COMPACT_ATOMS: atom_id res chain seq x y z
N MET A 1 -19.53 -18.01 -24.71
CA MET A 1 -18.11 -18.45 -24.59
C MET A 1 -17.19 -17.27 -24.35
N GLU A 2 -17.33 -16.17 -25.10
CA GLU A 2 -16.55 -14.93 -24.93
C GLU A 2 -16.76 -14.24 -23.56
N SER A 3 -18.00 -14.17 -23.07
CA SER A 3 -18.31 -13.60 -21.73
C SER A 3 -17.59 -14.34 -20.59
N ASN A 4 -17.55 -15.69 -20.64
CA ASN A 4 -16.83 -16.49 -19.64
C ASN A 4 -15.31 -16.24 -19.64
N ILE A 5 -14.73 -16.05 -20.83
CA ILE A 5 -13.30 -15.72 -20.97
C ILE A 5 -13.04 -14.32 -20.39
N ARG A 6 -13.89 -13.34 -20.70
CA ARG A 6 -13.76 -11.98 -20.18
C ARG A 6 -13.91 -11.93 -18.65
N LYS A 7 -14.87 -12.66 -18.09
CA LYS A 7 -15.05 -12.78 -16.64
C LYS A 7 -13.81 -13.38 -15.97
N ASN A 8 -13.25 -14.46 -16.51
CA ASN A 8 -12.04 -15.08 -15.97
C ASN A 8 -10.83 -14.11 -15.96
N ILE A 9 -10.68 -13.28 -17.00
CA ILE A 9 -9.62 -12.26 -17.06
C ILE A 9 -9.82 -11.18 -15.98
N LEU A 10 -11.08 -10.78 -15.74
CA LEU A 10 -11.43 -9.82 -14.69
C LEU A 10 -11.19 -10.41 -13.29
N ASP A 11 -11.56 -11.66 -13.06
CA ASP A 11 -11.30 -12.36 -11.79
C ASP A 11 -9.79 -12.50 -11.51
N LEU A 12 -9.01 -12.84 -12.55
CA LEU A 12 -7.55 -12.86 -12.45
C LEU A 12 -6.97 -11.48 -12.11
N SER A 13 -7.50 -10.44 -12.76
CA SER A 13 -7.09 -9.06 -12.51
C SER A 13 -7.46 -8.61 -11.09
N TYR A 14 -8.65 -8.96 -10.61
CA TYR A 14 -9.09 -8.70 -9.24
C TYR A 14 -8.14 -9.33 -8.22
N ASN A 15 -7.81 -10.61 -8.40
CA ASN A 15 -6.87 -11.32 -7.53
C ASN A 15 -5.47 -10.68 -7.52
N LYS A 16 -4.99 -10.21 -8.68
CA LYS A 16 -3.73 -9.45 -8.75
C LYS A 16 -3.77 -8.18 -7.91
N TYR A 17 -4.83 -7.37 -8.01
CA TYR A 17 -4.96 -6.16 -7.20
C TYR A 17 -5.20 -6.47 -5.72
N LEU A 18 -5.88 -7.56 -5.39
CA LEU A 18 -6.02 -8.03 -4.02
C LEU A 18 -4.65 -8.38 -3.39
N GLN A 19 -3.76 -9.01 -4.15
CA GLN A 19 -2.39 -9.27 -3.71
C GLN A 19 -1.62 -7.95 -3.49
N TYR A 20 -1.77 -6.96 -4.38
CA TYR A 20 -1.16 -5.65 -4.19
C TYR A 20 -1.70 -4.91 -2.96
N LEU A 21 -2.99 -5.04 -2.68
CA LEU A 21 -3.60 -4.47 -1.47
C LEU A 21 -2.98 -5.09 -0.21
N ASN A 22 -2.90 -6.43 -0.17
CA ASN A 22 -2.27 -7.14 0.94
C ASN A 22 -0.80 -6.75 1.11
N ALA A 23 -0.05 -6.65 0.01
CA ALA A 23 1.34 -6.19 0.05
C ALA A 23 1.47 -4.76 0.62
N CYS A 24 0.58 -3.84 0.22
CA CYS A 24 0.55 -2.48 0.76
C CYS A 24 0.29 -2.49 2.27
N ILE A 25 -0.67 -3.29 2.73
CA ILE A 25 -0.99 -3.42 4.17
C ILE A 25 0.21 -3.96 4.94
N VAL A 26 0.84 -5.04 4.45
CA VAL A 26 2.02 -5.63 5.10
C VAL A 26 3.16 -4.62 5.18
N LEU A 27 3.52 -3.97 4.06
CA LEU A 27 4.58 -2.97 4.02
C LEU A 27 4.32 -1.80 4.97
N PHE A 28 3.06 -1.35 5.06
CA PHE A 28 2.67 -0.28 5.97
C PHE A 28 2.88 -0.66 7.43
N PHE A 29 2.41 -1.85 7.83
CA PHE A 29 2.61 -2.33 9.20
C PHE A 29 4.08 -2.64 9.52
N THR A 30 4.83 -3.24 8.59
CA THR A 30 6.26 -3.48 8.77
C THR A 30 7.02 -2.18 8.99
N TYR A 31 6.69 -1.14 8.22
CA TYR A 31 7.30 0.18 8.39
C TYR A 31 6.96 0.81 9.75
N LEU A 32 5.69 0.78 10.17
CA LEU A 32 5.27 1.30 11.48
C LEU A 32 5.96 0.58 12.64
N ILE A 33 6.04 -0.75 12.59
CA ILE A 33 6.72 -1.56 13.61
C ILE A 33 8.22 -1.21 13.62
N GLY A 34 8.84 -1.07 12.45
CA GLY A 34 10.26 -0.69 12.33
C GLY A 34 10.54 0.68 12.97
N ILE A 35 9.69 1.68 12.71
CA ILE A 35 9.77 2.98 13.39
C ILE A 35 9.65 2.79 14.90
N LEU A 36 8.63 2.07 15.37
CA LEU A 36 8.36 1.90 16.79
C LEU A 36 9.55 1.25 17.51
N ILE A 37 10.18 0.23 16.91
CA ILE A 37 11.40 -0.39 17.41
C ILE A 37 12.57 0.59 17.43
N ALA A 38 12.79 1.36 16.36
CA ALA A 38 13.86 2.37 16.29
C ALA A 38 13.71 3.45 17.37
N PHE A 39 12.48 3.86 17.68
CA PHE A 39 12.17 4.77 18.78
C PHE A 39 12.47 4.14 20.14
N LEU A 40 12.00 2.90 20.39
CA LEU A 40 12.20 2.21 21.68
C LEU A 40 13.66 1.90 21.98
N THR A 41 14.42 1.51 20.95
CA THR A 41 15.85 1.19 21.08
C THR A 41 16.74 2.42 21.19
N LYS A 42 16.16 3.63 21.10
CA LYS A 42 16.90 4.92 21.04
C LYS A 42 18.00 4.91 19.96
N GLN A 43 17.84 4.11 18.91
CA GLN A 43 18.77 4.08 17.78
C GLN A 43 18.74 5.40 17.00
N LEU A 44 17.60 6.10 17.04
CA LEU A 44 17.50 7.48 16.57
C LEU A 44 18.15 8.39 17.61
N SER A 45 19.40 8.79 17.35
CA SER A 45 20.08 9.84 18.11
C SER A 45 19.36 11.17 17.86
N TYR A 46 18.60 11.63 18.84
CA TYR A 46 17.89 12.90 18.83
C TYR A 46 18.79 14.12 19.09
N SER A 47 20.12 13.95 19.08
CA SER A 47 21.03 15.05 19.43
C SER A 47 21.11 16.13 18.35
N ASN A 48 20.77 15.79 17.10
CA ASN A 48 20.88 16.70 15.97
C ASN A 48 19.51 16.94 15.33
N ASN A 49 19.03 18.18 15.39
CA ASN A 49 17.74 18.59 14.83
C ASN A 49 17.64 18.29 13.32
N THR A 50 18.77 18.33 12.61
CA THR A 50 18.83 18.04 11.17
C THR A 50 18.43 16.60 10.85
N ASP A 51 18.88 15.63 11.64
CA ASP A 51 18.62 14.21 11.40
C ASP A 51 17.13 13.87 11.65
N MET A 52 16.53 14.52 12.64
CA MET A 52 15.08 14.44 12.88
C MET A 52 14.26 14.97 11.70
N ILE A 53 14.64 16.13 11.14
CA ILE A 53 13.91 16.74 10.02
C ILE A 53 13.98 15.84 8.78
N ILE A 54 15.16 15.28 8.50
CA ILE A 54 15.35 14.35 7.37
C ILE A 54 14.50 13.09 7.58
N PHE A 55 14.57 12.49 8.77
CA PHE A 55 13.75 11.32 9.10
C PHE A 55 12.26 11.60 8.94
N PHE A 56 11.79 12.75 9.43
CA PHE A 56 10.40 13.16 9.30
C PHE A 56 10.00 13.34 7.82
N ALA A 57 10.83 14.02 7.03
CA ALA A 57 10.57 14.24 5.61
C ALA A 57 10.47 12.91 4.82
N ILE A 58 11.40 11.97 5.07
CA ILE A 58 11.39 10.64 4.45
C ILE A 58 10.13 9.88 4.88
N SER A 59 9.76 9.96 6.17
CA SER A 59 8.60 9.26 6.70
C SER A 59 7.29 9.77 6.10
N VAL A 60 7.14 11.08 5.97
CA VAL A 60 5.99 11.70 5.31
C VAL A 60 5.93 11.29 3.84
N MET A 61 7.06 11.34 3.12
CA MET A 61 7.12 10.93 1.72
C MET A 61 6.70 9.46 1.54
N PHE A 62 7.19 8.56 2.39
CA PHE A 62 6.84 7.15 2.37
C PHE A 62 5.33 6.96 2.63
N LEU A 63 4.77 7.64 3.64
CA LEU A 63 3.34 7.57 3.95
C LEU A 63 2.46 8.05 2.79
N VAL A 64 2.85 9.13 2.10
CA VAL A 64 2.12 9.65 0.94
C VAL A 64 2.11 8.63 -0.20
N ILE A 65 3.26 8.00 -0.50
CA ILE A 65 3.37 6.97 -1.55
C ILE A 65 2.49 5.76 -1.20
N MET A 66 2.53 5.32 0.06
CA MET A 66 1.73 4.18 0.53
C MET A 66 0.23 4.46 0.47
N LEU A 67 -0.22 5.63 0.93
CA LEU A 67 -1.62 6.03 0.86
C LEU A 67 -2.10 6.15 -0.60
N SER A 68 -1.30 6.78 -1.46
CA SER A 68 -1.61 6.90 -2.89
C SER A 68 -1.77 5.52 -3.54
N SER A 69 -0.83 4.61 -3.26
CA SER A 69 -0.85 3.24 -3.77
C SER A 69 -2.08 2.47 -3.27
N PHE A 70 -2.39 2.59 -1.98
CA PHE A 70 -3.56 1.95 -1.38
C PHE A 70 -4.88 2.43 -2.01
N ILE A 71 -5.04 3.74 -2.20
CA ILE A 71 -6.23 4.32 -2.84
C ILE A 71 -6.32 3.85 -4.30
N HIS A 72 -5.20 3.86 -5.03
CA HIS A 72 -5.16 3.44 -6.42
C HIS A 72 -5.60 1.98 -6.59
N VAL A 73 -5.03 1.08 -5.79
CA VAL A 73 -5.37 -0.36 -5.83
C VAL A 73 -6.84 -0.56 -5.46
N LYS A 74 -7.32 0.06 -4.37
CA LYS A 74 -8.72 -0.04 -3.95
C LYS A 74 -9.69 0.45 -5.04
N SER A 75 -9.35 1.56 -5.70
CA SER A 75 -10.16 2.08 -6.81
C SER A 75 -10.19 1.11 -7.99
N LYS A 76 -9.05 0.51 -8.36
CA LYS A 76 -9.00 -0.46 -9.45
C LYS A 76 -9.80 -1.73 -9.15
N MET A 77 -9.73 -2.24 -7.92
CA MET A 77 -10.54 -3.38 -7.49
C MET A 77 -12.03 -3.08 -7.59
N LYS A 78 -12.47 -1.90 -7.14
CA LYS A 78 -13.88 -1.49 -7.24
C LYS A 78 -14.37 -1.45 -8.68
N ASN A 79 -13.56 -0.90 -9.60
CA ASN A 79 -13.92 -0.84 -11.01
C ASN A 79 -14.04 -2.23 -11.64
N ILE A 80 -13.15 -3.17 -11.28
CA ILE A 80 -13.22 -4.55 -11.77
C ILE A 80 -14.51 -5.23 -11.30
N ILE A 81 -14.92 -5.04 -10.04
CA ILE A 81 -16.19 -5.58 -9.52
C ILE A 81 -17.37 -5.04 -10.32
N ILE A 82 -17.43 -3.73 -10.57
CA ILE A 82 -18.50 -3.11 -11.36
C ILE A 82 -18.54 -3.68 -12.78
N GLU A 83 -17.37 -3.91 -13.41
CA GLU A 83 -17.29 -4.53 -14.73
C GLU A 83 -17.79 -5.99 -14.73
N ILE A 84 -17.50 -6.76 -13.68
CA ILE A 84 -18.00 -8.14 -13.52
C ILE A 84 -19.51 -8.15 -13.32
N GLU A 85 -20.05 -7.23 -12.51
CA GLU A 85 -21.51 -7.11 -12.27
C GLU A 85 -22.28 -6.67 -13.53
N SER A 86 -21.60 -6.00 -14.46
CA SER A 86 -22.18 -5.52 -15.72
C SER A 86 -22.17 -6.55 -16.87
N LEU A 87 -21.60 -7.74 -16.67
CA LEU A 87 -21.44 -8.82 -17.65
C LEU A 87 -22.55 -9.89 -17.55
#